data_AF-A0A7C7RGP6-F1
#
_entry.id   AF-A0A7C7RGP6-F1
#
_cell.length_a   1.000
_cell.length_b   1.000
_cell.length_c   1.000
_cell.angle_alpha   90.00
_cell.angle_beta   90.00
_cell.angle_gamma   90.00
#
_symmetry.space_group_name_H-M   'P 1'
#
loop_
_entity.id
_entity.type
_entity.pdbx_description
1 polymer ?
#
loop_
_entity_poly.entity_id
_entity_poly.type
_entity_poly.pdbx_seq_one_letter_code
_entity_poly.pdbx_strand_id
1 'polypeptide(L)'
;MSAPKKIAIIGSGITGLAAAYELTLKAQQTDTPVEIKIYEKASYPGGKIITKKDDPYLIEGGPDCFIIEKPWALQLVKELGLEDELLNTSSQASGTFVYDNHALHRLPEGVMMMVPTKPLPFLASKLISWPGKIRMACDILVPKRKESGDESLASFVTRRLGREALDKLAEPLIGGIHAGNPENMSLLSTFPRFLEMEQDGGSLIIGMLKRQKKMVEMMKKHPAPTGPKKTFFISMNDGLGRIVEKLGEVIGS
;
A
#
# COMPACT_ATOMS: atom_id res chain seq x y z
N MET A 1 40.57 7.81 19.69
CA MET A 1 39.28 7.64 18.98
C MET A 1 39.56 7.59 17.49
N SER A 2 38.96 6.65 16.75
CA SER A 2 39.13 6.62 15.29
C SER A 2 38.45 7.83 14.67
N ALA A 3 38.95 8.29 13.50
CA ALA A 3 38.31 9.38 12.77
C ALA A 3 36.88 8.97 12.37
N PRO A 4 35.91 9.91 12.38
CA PRO A 4 34.53 9.60 12.02
C PRO A 4 34.45 9.11 10.57
N LYS A 5 33.64 8.08 10.32
CA LYS A 5 33.31 7.65 8.97
C LYS A 5 32.42 8.70 8.32
N LYS A 6 32.83 9.21 7.16
CA LYS A 6 32.08 10.23 6.42
C LYS A 6 31.10 9.57 5.47
N ILE A 7 29.83 9.94 5.56
CA ILE A 7 28.75 9.39 4.74
C ILE A 7 28.02 10.55 4.07
N ALA A 8 27.92 10.49 2.74
CA ALA A 8 27.13 11.44 1.95
C ALA A 8 25.82 10.76 1.51
N ILE A 9 24.69 11.41 1.76
CA ILE A 9 23.36 11.01 1.33
C ILE A 9 22.88 12.04 0.31
N ILE A 10 22.42 11.59 -0.86
CA ILE A 10 21.91 12.47 -1.92
C ILE A 10 20.39 12.36 -1.92
N GLY A 11 19.72 13.46 -1.59
CA GLY A 11 18.27 13.58 -1.44
C GLY A 11 17.82 13.49 0.02
N SER A 12 17.00 14.45 0.43
CA SER A 12 16.34 14.56 1.75
C SER A 12 14.87 14.15 1.72
N GLY A 13 14.48 13.32 0.75
CA GLY A 13 13.19 12.63 0.80
C GLY A 13 13.13 11.61 1.95
N ILE A 14 11.96 11.01 2.18
CA ILE A 14 11.75 10.02 3.25
C ILE A 14 12.80 8.89 3.27
N THR A 15 13.26 8.44 2.10
CA THR A 15 14.31 7.42 1.99
C THR A 15 15.66 7.92 2.52
N GLY A 16 16.06 9.14 2.17
CA GLY A 16 17.35 9.71 2.61
C GLY A 16 17.33 10.05 4.09
N LEU A 17 16.23 10.61 4.59
CA LEU A 17 16.05 10.92 6.01
C LEU A 17 16.01 9.66 6.87
N ALA A 18 15.26 8.62 6.45
CA ALA A 18 15.25 7.34 7.15
C ALA A 18 16.63 6.66 7.14
N ALA A 19 17.37 6.74 6.03
CA ALA A 19 18.73 6.22 5.97
C ALA A 19 19.67 6.97 6.94
N ALA A 20 19.59 8.30 7.00
CA ALA A 20 20.36 9.10 7.94
C ALA A 20 20.04 8.72 9.39
N TYR A 21 18.74 8.61 9.72
CA TYR A 21 18.26 8.20 11.03
C TYR A 21 18.78 6.81 11.45
N GLU A 22 18.64 5.81 10.59
CA GLU A 22 19.13 4.45 10.82
C GLU A 22 20.66 4.39 11.01
N LEU A 23 21.41 5.17 10.21
CA LEU A 23 22.86 5.26 10.34
C LEU A 23 23.27 5.90 11.67
N THR A 24 22.56 6.95 12.11
CA THR A 24 22.78 7.59 13.41
C THR A 24 22.53 6.62 14.56
N LEU A 25 21.41 5.88 14.53
CA LEU A 25 21.11 4.87 15.56
C LEU A 25 22.18 3.78 15.61
N LYS A 26 22.57 3.24 14.46
CA LYS A 26 23.60 2.19 14.40
C LYS A 26 24.97 2.69 14.86
N ALA A 27 25.32 3.92 14.53
CA ALA A 27 26.56 4.55 14.98
C ALA A 27 26.59 4.66 16.51
N GLN A 28 25.49 5.10 17.14
CA GLN A 28 25.34 5.17 18.59
C GLN A 28 25.43 3.78 19.25
N GLN A 29 24.73 2.78 18.70
CA GLN A 29 24.72 1.42 19.25
C GLN A 29 26.09 0.72 19.20
N THR A 30 26.89 1.05 18.19
CA THR A 30 28.20 0.42 17.94
C THR A 30 29.38 1.28 18.39
N ASP A 31 29.12 2.41 19.06
CA ASP A 31 30.10 3.44 19.41
C ASP A 31 31.04 3.80 18.24
N THR A 32 30.49 3.81 17.02
CA THR A 32 31.23 4.10 15.80
C THR A 32 30.99 5.55 15.42
N PRO A 33 32.00 6.44 15.46
CA PRO A 33 31.82 7.83 15.08
C PRO A 33 31.49 7.94 13.59
N VAL A 34 30.42 8.66 13.25
CA VAL A 34 30.01 8.95 11.87
C VAL A 34 29.76 10.44 11.68
N GLU A 35 30.11 10.95 10.50
CA GLU A 35 29.76 12.29 10.02
C GLU A 35 28.84 12.12 8.81
N ILE A 36 27.54 12.42 8.97
CA ILE A 36 26.54 12.27 7.92
C ILE A 36 26.24 13.63 7.30
N LYS A 37 26.29 13.72 5.98
CA LYS A 37 25.88 14.92 5.22
C LYS A 37 24.80 14.56 4.22
N ILE A 38 23.69 15.28 4.27
CA ILE A 38 22.57 15.14 3.35
C ILE A 38 22.61 16.30 2.35
N TYR A 39 22.57 16.00 1.06
CA TYR A 39 22.55 16.99 -0.01
C TYR A 39 21.18 16.98 -0.67
N GLU A 40 20.45 18.08 -0.55
CA GLU A 40 19.15 18.28 -1.17
C GLU A 40 19.22 19.38 -2.22
N LYS A 41 18.50 19.21 -3.33
CA LYS A 41 18.35 20.22 -4.37
C LYS A 41 17.28 21.26 -4.00
N ALA A 42 16.17 20.82 -3.40
CA ALA A 42 15.10 21.68 -2.93
C ALA A 42 15.52 22.52 -1.71
N SER A 43 14.78 23.59 -1.44
CA SER A 43 14.97 24.43 -0.25
C SER A 43 14.30 23.87 1.01
N TYR A 44 13.76 22.65 0.95
CA TYR A 44 13.01 22.00 2.01
C TYR A 44 13.22 20.48 1.98
N PRO A 45 13.19 19.80 3.14
CA PRO A 45 13.24 18.34 3.22
C PRO A 45 11.88 17.69 2.94
N GLY A 46 11.87 16.36 2.80
CA GLY A 46 10.65 15.54 2.63
C GLY A 46 10.41 15.04 1.22
N GLY A 47 10.99 15.72 0.22
CA GLY A 47 10.90 15.33 -1.19
C GLY A 47 9.46 15.34 -1.69
N LYS A 48 8.86 14.15 -1.87
CA LYS A 48 7.46 14.02 -2.31
C LYS A 48 6.46 14.20 -1.16
N ILE A 49 6.89 14.07 0.10
CA ILE A 49 6.03 14.28 1.26
C ILE A 49 6.01 15.78 1.52
N ILE A 50 4.87 16.41 1.22
CA ILE A 50 4.67 17.85 1.37
C ILE A 50 3.27 18.03 1.96
N THR A 51 3.20 18.62 3.15
CA THR A 51 1.92 18.98 3.78
C THR A 51 1.83 20.50 3.84
N LYS A 52 0.77 21.07 3.27
CA LYS A 52 0.47 22.50 3.34
C LYS A 52 -0.66 22.76 4.32
N LYS A 53 -0.44 23.69 5.25
CA LYS A 53 -1.47 24.25 6.13
C LYS A 53 -1.99 25.56 5.53
N ASP A 54 -3.29 25.63 5.33
CA ASP A 54 -3.99 26.77 4.72
C ASP A 54 -5.36 26.89 5.38
N ASP A 55 -5.38 27.39 6.62
CA ASP A 55 -6.52 27.38 7.54
C ASP A 55 -7.88 27.66 6.85
N PRO A 56 -8.90 26.78 6.98
CA PRO A 56 -8.99 25.59 7.85
C PRO A 56 -8.44 24.29 7.25
N TYR A 57 -7.72 24.36 6.13
CA TYR A 57 -7.34 23.19 5.36
C TYR A 57 -5.93 22.68 5.71
N LEU A 58 -5.82 21.36 5.74
CA LEU A 58 -4.57 20.61 5.74
C LEU A 58 -4.54 19.78 4.47
N ILE A 59 -3.57 20.05 3.60
CA ILE A 59 -3.54 19.52 2.23
C ILE A 59 -2.22 18.81 1.98
N GLU A 60 -2.30 17.57 1.52
CA GLU A 60 -1.13 16.79 1.10
C GLU A 60 -0.85 17.05 -0.38
N GLY A 61 0.38 17.45 -0.68
CA GLY A 61 0.85 17.71 -2.05
C GLY A 61 1.40 16.47 -2.77
N GLY A 62 1.49 15.34 -2.07
CA GLY A 62 2.02 14.09 -2.60
C GLY A 62 1.30 12.87 -2.01
N PRO A 63 1.97 12.01 -1.23
CA PRO A 63 1.28 10.95 -0.51
C PRO A 63 0.39 11.55 0.58
N ASP A 64 -0.80 10.99 0.76
CA ASP A 64 -1.77 11.41 1.76
C ASP A 64 -1.88 10.44 2.95
N CYS A 65 -1.42 9.19 2.76
CA CYS A 65 -1.44 8.14 3.76
C CYS A 65 -0.35 7.08 3.50
N PHE A 66 -0.17 6.17 4.46
CA PHE A 66 0.58 4.92 4.31
C PHE A 66 -0.27 3.71 4.72
N ILE A 67 0.11 2.53 4.23
CA ILE A 67 -0.61 1.27 4.49
C ILE A 67 -0.02 0.52 5.69
N ILE A 68 -0.87 -0.04 6.54
CA ILE A 68 -0.44 -0.80 7.74
C ILE A 68 0.10 -2.20 7.42
N GLU A 69 -0.15 -2.71 6.22
CA GLU A 69 0.37 -4.02 5.79
C GLU A 69 1.91 -4.04 5.72
N LYS A 70 2.53 -2.87 5.55
CA LYS A 70 3.99 -2.71 5.62
C LYS A 70 4.36 -2.18 7.02
N PRO A 71 5.11 -2.96 7.83
CA PRO A 71 5.36 -2.60 9.22
C PRO A 71 6.29 -1.39 9.38
N TRP A 72 7.15 -1.13 8.40
CA TRP A 72 8.27 -0.19 8.49
C TRP A 72 7.85 1.26 8.79
N ALA A 73 6.77 1.74 8.17
CA ALA A 73 6.30 3.11 8.42
C ALA A 73 5.72 3.26 9.84
N LEU A 74 4.93 2.28 10.30
CA LEU A 74 4.42 2.26 11.67
C LEU A 74 5.53 2.13 12.70
N GLN A 75 6.55 1.32 12.40
CA GLN A 75 7.72 1.17 13.24
C GLN A 75 8.48 2.50 13.36
N LEU A 76 8.70 3.19 12.24
CA LEU A 76 9.36 4.49 12.26
C LEU A 76 8.55 5.53 13.06
N VAL A 77 7.24 5.61 12.86
CA VAL A 77 6.35 6.48 13.66
C VAL A 77 6.51 6.18 15.16
N LYS A 78 6.57 4.90 15.53
CA LYS A 78 6.76 4.48 16.91
C LYS A 78 8.13 4.88 17.46
N GLU A 79 9.19 4.65 16.71
CA GLU A 79 10.55 5.03 17.10
C GLU A 79 10.71 6.55 17.26
N LEU A 80 9.98 7.33 16.47
CA LEU A 80 9.93 8.79 16.57
C LEU A 80 9.00 9.31 17.68
N GLY A 81 8.28 8.42 18.38
CA GLY A 81 7.36 8.78 19.46
C GLY A 81 6.07 9.46 18.97
N LEU A 82 5.67 9.23 17.72
CA LEU A 82 4.53 9.88 17.07
C LEU A 82 3.25 9.02 17.04
N GLU A 83 3.18 7.93 17.83
CA GLU A 83 2.05 6.99 17.77
C GLU A 83 0.70 7.63 18.11
N ASP A 84 0.70 8.60 19.04
CA ASP A 84 -0.50 9.32 19.49
C ASP A 84 -1.01 10.34 18.45
N GLU A 85 -0.20 10.64 17.43
CA GLU A 85 -0.54 11.55 16.34
C GLU A 85 -1.11 10.82 15.11
N LEU A 86 -1.24 9.48 15.17
CA LEU A 86 -1.79 8.68 14.09
C LEU A 86 -3.28 8.99 13.85
N LEU A 87 -3.61 9.26 12.59
CA LEU A 87 -4.97 9.52 12.12
C LEU A 87 -5.50 8.35 11.31
N ASN A 88 -6.60 7.75 11.77
CA ASN A 88 -7.30 6.71 11.03
C ASN A 88 -8.19 7.31 9.92
N THR A 89 -8.44 6.52 8.89
CA THR A 89 -9.43 6.88 7.85
C THR A 89 -10.80 7.07 8.50
N SER A 90 -11.46 8.19 8.19
CA SER A 90 -12.80 8.49 8.69
C SER A 90 -13.82 7.43 8.26
N SER A 91 -14.69 7.02 9.17
CA SER A 91 -15.82 6.14 8.88
C SER A 91 -17.00 6.87 8.23
N GLN A 92 -17.01 8.21 8.24
CA GLN A 92 -18.14 9.03 7.79
C GLN A 92 -18.32 9.02 6.26
N ALA A 93 -17.23 8.90 5.51
CA ALA A 93 -17.24 8.83 4.05
C ALA A 93 -16.55 7.52 3.61
N SER A 94 -17.25 6.40 3.77
CA SER A 94 -16.71 5.08 3.44
C SER A 94 -17.21 4.55 2.09
N GLY A 95 -16.27 4.26 1.20
CA GLY A 95 -16.55 3.58 -0.05
C GLY A 95 -15.67 4.06 -1.19
N THR A 96 -15.22 3.11 -2.01
CA THR A 96 -14.57 3.39 -3.28
C THR A 96 -15.64 3.37 -4.37
N PHE A 97 -15.54 4.26 -5.33
CA PHE A 97 -16.45 4.31 -6.49
C PHE A 97 -15.64 4.19 -7.77
N VAL A 98 -16.20 3.48 -8.74
CA VAL A 98 -15.70 3.43 -10.11
C VAL A 98 -16.68 4.20 -10.98
N TYR A 99 -16.17 5.16 -11.75
CA TYR A 99 -16.98 5.86 -12.74
C TYR A 99 -17.01 5.04 -14.03
N ASP A 100 -18.20 4.54 -14.39
CA ASP A 100 -18.42 3.72 -15.58
C ASP A 100 -19.77 4.08 -16.19
N ASN A 101 -19.82 4.24 -17.52
CA ASN A 101 -21.04 4.56 -18.28
C ASN A 101 -21.83 5.75 -17.69
N HIS A 102 -21.14 6.87 -17.46
CA HIS A 102 -21.71 8.11 -16.93
C HIS A 102 -22.33 8.02 -15.52
N ALA A 103 -22.03 6.97 -14.76
CA ALA A 103 -22.52 6.79 -13.40
C ALA A 103 -21.39 6.35 -12.45
N LEU A 104 -21.51 6.74 -11.17
CA LEU A 104 -20.66 6.24 -10.10
C LEU A 104 -21.22 4.92 -9.57
N HIS A 105 -20.41 3.87 -9.63
CA HIS A 105 -20.73 2.56 -9.10
C HIS A 105 -19.90 2.29 -7.86
N ARG A 106 -20.56 2.02 -6.74
CA ARG A 106 -19.85 1.65 -5.51
C ARG A 106 -19.12 0.32 -5.73
N LEU A 107 -17.82 0.31 -5.44
CA LEU A 107 -17.02 -0.90 -5.44
C LEU A 107 -17.58 -1.85 -4.37
N PRO A 108 -17.86 -3.13 -4.70
CA PRO A 108 -18.43 -4.05 -3.73
C PRO A 108 -17.51 -4.24 -2.53
N GLU A 109 -18.10 -4.30 -1.34
CA GLU A 109 -17.34 -4.60 -0.14
C GLU A 109 -16.63 -5.94 -0.26
N GLY A 110 -15.35 -5.96 0.11
CA GLY A 110 -14.55 -7.16 0.09
C GLY A 110 -13.83 -7.43 -1.24
N VAL A 111 -13.86 -6.51 -2.21
CA VAL A 111 -12.90 -6.52 -3.33
C VAL A 111 -11.57 -5.96 -2.82
N MET A 112 -10.85 -6.77 -2.06
CA MET A 112 -9.47 -6.45 -1.68
C MET A 112 -8.59 -6.97 -2.80
N MET A 113 -7.89 -6.08 -3.51
CA MET A 113 -7.02 -6.46 -4.62
C MET A 113 -7.80 -7.28 -5.67
N MET A 114 -8.91 -6.74 -6.21
CA MET A 114 -9.73 -7.33 -7.29
C MET A 114 -10.31 -8.76 -7.14
N VAL A 115 -10.13 -9.44 -5.99
CA VAL A 115 -10.81 -10.72 -5.71
C VAL A 115 -11.99 -10.50 -4.75
N PRO A 116 -13.23 -10.83 -5.14
CA PRO A 116 -14.38 -10.71 -4.26
C PRO A 116 -14.27 -11.67 -3.07
N THR A 117 -14.11 -11.13 -1.85
CA THR A 117 -14.10 -11.93 -0.60
C THR A 117 -15.51 -12.21 -0.06
N LYS A 118 -16.53 -11.52 -0.57
CA LYS A 118 -17.94 -11.75 -0.26
C LYS A 118 -18.74 -11.92 -1.56
N PRO A 119 -19.35 -13.09 -1.82
CA PRO A 119 -20.08 -13.32 -3.07
C PRO A 119 -21.36 -12.48 -3.19
N LEU A 120 -22.08 -12.24 -2.08
CA LEU A 120 -23.37 -11.56 -2.09
C LEU A 120 -23.30 -10.08 -2.53
N PRO A 121 -22.43 -9.22 -1.95
CA PRO A 121 -22.30 -7.82 -2.40
C PRO A 121 -21.79 -7.70 -3.83
N PHE A 122 -20.95 -8.63 -4.27
CA PHE A 122 -20.42 -8.66 -5.63
C PHE A 122 -21.51 -9.02 -6.66
N LEU A 123 -22.35 -10.02 -6.37
CA LEU A 123 -23.47 -10.41 -7.22
C LEU A 123 -24.54 -9.32 -7.33
N ALA A 124 -24.76 -8.54 -6.27
CA ALA A 124 -25.70 -7.41 -6.27
C ALA A 124 -25.18 -6.17 -7.02
N SER A 125 -23.87 -6.08 -7.29
CA SER A 125 -23.27 -4.92 -7.94
C SER A 125 -23.69 -4.77 -9.40
N LYS A 126 -23.93 -3.53 -9.83
CA LYS A 126 -24.18 -3.19 -11.24
C LYS A 126 -22.90 -2.87 -12.03
N LEU A 127 -21.74 -2.84 -11.37
CA LEU A 127 -20.47 -2.50 -11.99
C LEU A 127 -20.07 -3.54 -13.06
N ILE A 128 -20.20 -4.82 -12.72
CA ILE A 128 -19.88 -5.94 -13.63
C ILE A 128 -21.18 -6.54 -14.19
N SER A 129 -21.20 -6.76 -15.50
CA SER A 129 -22.31 -7.41 -16.20
C SER A 129 -22.51 -8.85 -15.72
N TRP A 130 -23.70 -9.43 -15.95
CA TRP A 130 -23.95 -10.85 -15.65
C TRP A 130 -22.98 -11.79 -16.39
N PRO A 131 -22.73 -11.63 -17.69
CA PRO A 131 -21.67 -12.39 -18.39
C PRO A 131 -20.28 -12.20 -17.76
N GLY A 132 -19.91 -10.98 -17.37
CA GLY A 132 -18.65 -10.69 -16.69
C GLY A 132 -18.52 -11.41 -15.35
N LYS A 133 -19.58 -11.43 -14.54
CA LYS A 133 -19.61 -12.16 -13.26
C LYS A 133 -19.41 -13.66 -13.46
N ILE A 134 -20.07 -14.25 -14.45
CA ILE A 134 -19.90 -15.66 -14.80
C ILE A 134 -18.45 -15.92 -15.25
N ARG A 135 -17.91 -15.05 -16.11
CA ARG A 135 -16.52 -15.14 -16.58
C ARG A 135 -15.52 -15.07 -15.42
N MET A 136 -15.75 -14.22 -14.43
CA MET A 136 -14.91 -14.13 -13.24
C MET A 136 -15.03 -15.38 -12.37
N ALA A 137 -16.23 -15.95 -12.22
CA ALA A 137 -16.44 -17.19 -11.48
C ALA A 137 -15.73 -18.39 -12.14
N CYS A 138 -15.53 -18.36 -13.46
CA CYS A 138 -14.77 -19.38 -14.18
C CYS A 138 -13.25 -19.39 -13.86
N ASP A 139 -12.72 -18.46 -13.05
CA ASP A 139 -11.32 -18.50 -12.58
C ASP A 139 -10.92 -19.87 -11.97
N ILE A 140 -11.86 -20.57 -11.32
CA ILE A 140 -11.63 -21.91 -10.77
C ILE A 140 -11.34 -22.98 -11.83
N LEU A 141 -11.75 -22.73 -13.08
CA LEU A 141 -11.57 -23.63 -14.22
C LEU A 141 -10.33 -23.25 -15.05
N VAL A 142 -9.76 -22.05 -14.83
CA VAL A 142 -8.58 -21.58 -15.57
C VAL A 142 -7.34 -22.28 -15.03
N PRO A 143 -6.62 -23.07 -15.85
CA PRO A 143 -5.43 -23.77 -15.40
C PRO A 143 -4.32 -22.77 -15.01
N LYS A 144 -3.53 -23.16 -14.01
CA LYS A 144 -2.33 -22.41 -13.64
C LYS A 144 -1.35 -22.33 -14.81
N ARG A 145 -0.66 -21.19 -14.91
CA ARG A 145 0.43 -21.04 -15.88
C ARG A 145 1.57 -22.01 -15.52
N LYS A 146 2.05 -22.75 -16.53
CA LYS A 146 3.17 -23.71 -16.38
C LYS A 146 4.54 -23.08 -16.61
N GLU A 147 4.59 -22.01 -17.37
CA GLU A 147 5.82 -21.29 -17.70
C GLU A 147 6.30 -20.46 -16.51
N SER A 148 7.61 -20.53 -16.23
CA SER A 148 8.28 -19.62 -15.30
C SER A 148 8.68 -18.35 -16.06
N GLY A 149 7.98 -17.25 -15.79
CA GLY A 149 8.25 -15.95 -16.42
C GLY A 149 7.30 -14.88 -15.91
N ASP A 150 7.69 -13.62 -16.09
CA ASP A 150 6.81 -12.50 -15.79
C ASP A 150 5.66 -12.41 -16.81
N GLU A 151 4.56 -11.80 -16.40
CA GLU A 151 3.52 -11.32 -17.32
C GLU A 151 3.04 -9.94 -16.88
N SER A 152 2.39 -9.23 -17.81
CA SER A 152 1.74 -7.99 -17.45
C SER A 152 0.53 -8.27 -16.56
N LEU A 153 0.19 -7.28 -15.72
CA LEU A 153 -1.03 -7.32 -14.93
C LEU A 153 -2.27 -7.49 -15.82
N ALA A 154 -2.31 -6.81 -16.97
CA ALA A 154 -3.41 -6.92 -17.93
C ALA A 154 -3.58 -8.35 -18.49
N SER A 155 -2.48 -9.00 -18.87
CA SER A 155 -2.47 -10.40 -19.34
C SER A 155 -3.05 -11.32 -18.28
N PHE A 156 -2.54 -11.20 -17.05
CA PHE A 156 -2.95 -12.04 -15.93
C PHE A 156 -4.45 -11.89 -15.62
N VAL A 157 -4.91 -10.65 -15.45
CA VAL A 157 -6.31 -10.36 -15.11
C VAL A 157 -7.25 -10.79 -16.23
N THR A 158 -6.91 -10.52 -17.49
CA THR A 158 -7.73 -10.92 -18.64
C THR A 158 -7.85 -12.44 -18.76
N ARG A 159 -6.73 -13.16 -18.56
CA ARG A 159 -6.70 -14.63 -18.58
C ARG A 159 -7.52 -15.23 -17.45
N ARG A 160 -7.44 -14.70 -16.24
CA ARG A 160 -8.12 -15.30 -15.07
C ARG A 160 -9.54 -14.80 -14.87
N LEU A 161 -9.74 -13.50 -14.87
CA LEU A 161 -11.00 -12.85 -14.50
C LEU A 161 -11.77 -12.29 -15.70
N GLY A 162 -11.11 -12.12 -16.85
CA GLY A 162 -11.72 -11.59 -18.07
C GLY A 162 -11.48 -10.09 -18.27
N ARG A 163 -11.76 -9.61 -19.49
CA ARG A 163 -11.50 -8.22 -19.90
C ARG A 163 -12.32 -7.20 -19.10
N GLU A 164 -13.59 -7.50 -18.82
CA GLU A 164 -14.43 -6.58 -18.03
C GLU A 164 -13.89 -6.36 -16.60
N ALA A 165 -13.24 -7.37 -16.01
CA ALA A 165 -12.58 -7.21 -14.71
C ALA A 165 -11.30 -6.36 -14.81
N LEU A 166 -10.58 -6.43 -15.93
CA LEU A 166 -9.45 -5.55 -16.19
C LEU A 166 -9.94 -4.09 -16.27
N ASP A 167 -10.86 -3.80 -17.18
CA ASP A 167 -11.27 -2.44 -17.49
C ASP A 167 -12.01 -1.75 -16.31
N LYS A 168 -12.85 -2.51 -15.57
CA LYS A 168 -13.73 -1.92 -14.54
C LYS A 168 -13.26 -2.08 -13.10
N LEU A 169 -12.29 -2.95 -12.84
CA LEU A 169 -11.74 -3.13 -11.49
C LEU A 169 -10.24 -2.89 -11.48
N ALA A 170 -9.49 -3.56 -12.37
CA ALA A 170 -8.05 -3.50 -12.29
C ALA A 170 -7.46 -2.17 -12.72
N GLU A 171 -7.78 -1.70 -13.91
CA GLU A 171 -7.32 -0.40 -14.40
C GLU A 171 -7.64 0.75 -13.42
N PRO A 172 -8.88 0.90 -12.91
CA PRO A 172 -9.20 1.95 -11.95
C PRO A 172 -8.42 1.86 -10.63
N LEU A 173 -8.27 0.65 -10.07
CA LEU A 173 -7.54 0.44 -8.82
C LEU A 173 -6.03 0.72 -8.98
N ILE A 174 -5.47 0.37 -10.13
CA ILE A 174 -4.05 0.58 -10.44
C ILE A 174 -3.75 2.01 -10.81
N GLY A 175 -4.63 2.65 -11.59
CA GLY A 175 -4.56 4.07 -11.89
C GLY A 175 -4.50 4.91 -10.62
N GLY A 176 -5.26 4.52 -9.58
CA GLY A 176 -5.26 5.21 -8.29
C GLY A 176 -3.97 5.08 -7.47
N ILE A 177 -3.20 3.99 -7.60
CA ILE A 177 -2.01 3.75 -6.78
C ILE A 177 -0.72 4.11 -7.53
N HIS A 178 -0.63 3.69 -8.79
CA HIS A 178 0.60 3.72 -9.56
C HIS A 178 0.56 4.67 -10.76
N ALA A 179 -0.63 5.18 -11.14
CA ALA A 179 -0.85 5.90 -12.40
C ALA A 179 -0.21 5.19 -13.62
N GLY A 180 -0.09 3.86 -13.54
CA GLY A 180 0.65 3.03 -14.49
C GLY A 180 -0.29 2.33 -15.47
N ASN A 181 0.23 2.01 -16.66
CA ASN A 181 -0.50 1.22 -17.64
C ASN A 181 -0.39 -0.29 -17.28
N PRO A 182 -1.49 -0.99 -16.97
CA PRO A 182 -1.47 -2.41 -16.61
C PRO A 182 -0.86 -3.33 -17.68
N GLU A 183 -0.84 -2.91 -18.94
CA GLU A 183 -0.22 -3.65 -20.05
C GLU A 183 1.31 -3.73 -19.91
N ASN A 184 1.93 -2.77 -19.24
CA ASN A 184 3.39 -2.68 -19.08
C ASN A 184 3.86 -2.94 -17.63
N MET A 185 2.92 -3.18 -16.70
CA MET A 185 3.26 -3.43 -15.30
C MET A 185 3.57 -4.90 -15.06
N SER A 186 4.82 -5.17 -14.67
CA SER A 186 5.28 -6.47 -14.17
C SER A 186 4.41 -6.97 -13.02
N LEU A 187 3.73 -8.10 -13.20
CA LEU A 187 2.93 -8.71 -12.14
C LEU A 187 3.82 -9.16 -10.98
N LEU A 188 5.00 -9.72 -11.27
CA LEU A 188 5.95 -10.16 -10.24
C LEU A 188 6.41 -9.00 -9.34
N SER A 189 6.67 -7.83 -9.92
CA SER A 189 7.20 -6.69 -9.18
C SER A 189 6.12 -5.89 -8.45
N THR A 190 4.88 -5.91 -8.95
CA THR A 190 3.80 -5.04 -8.45
C THR A 190 2.78 -5.79 -7.59
N PHE A 191 2.41 -7.01 -7.98
CA PHE A 191 1.39 -7.82 -7.30
C PHE A 191 1.80 -9.30 -7.14
N PRO A 192 2.95 -9.60 -6.50
CA PRO A 192 3.45 -10.97 -6.35
C PRO A 192 2.44 -11.90 -5.64
N ARG A 193 1.61 -11.33 -4.77
CA ARG A 193 0.57 -12.06 -4.03
C ARG A 193 -0.48 -12.73 -4.92
N PHE A 194 -0.77 -12.21 -6.12
CA PHE A 194 -1.69 -12.87 -7.04
C PHE A 194 -1.11 -14.13 -7.64
N LEU A 195 0.20 -14.11 -7.93
CA LEU A 195 0.93 -15.29 -8.37
C LEU A 195 0.96 -16.35 -7.27
N GLU A 196 1.24 -15.96 -6.03
CA GLU A 196 1.16 -16.88 -4.88
C GLU A 196 -0.22 -17.54 -4.79
N MET A 197 -1.31 -16.78 -4.95
CA MET A 197 -2.68 -17.32 -4.93
C MET A 197 -2.94 -18.29 -6.09
N GLU A 198 -2.50 -17.96 -7.30
CA GLU A 198 -2.57 -18.87 -8.46
C GLU A 198 -1.81 -20.17 -8.20
N GLN A 199 -0.59 -20.09 -7.64
CA GLN A 199 0.27 -21.25 -7.43
C GLN A 199 -0.23 -22.14 -6.29
N ASP A 200 -0.64 -21.56 -5.16
CA ASP A 200 -1.12 -22.29 -3.97
C ASP A 200 -2.55 -22.82 -4.13
N GLY A 201 -3.39 -22.09 -4.87
CA GLY A 201 -4.82 -22.32 -4.99
C GLY A 201 -5.26 -22.92 -6.33
N GLY A 202 -4.42 -22.86 -7.37
CA GLY A 202 -4.80 -23.11 -8.76
C GLY A 202 -5.69 -22.01 -9.37
N SER A 203 -6.29 -21.17 -8.53
CA SER A 203 -7.19 -20.07 -8.87
C SER A 203 -7.12 -18.99 -7.78
N LEU A 204 -7.45 -17.75 -8.16
CA LEU A 204 -7.49 -16.61 -7.25
C LEU A 204 -8.60 -16.77 -6.21
N ILE A 205 -9.76 -17.29 -6.61
CA ILE A 205 -10.91 -17.52 -5.72
C ILE A 205 -10.52 -18.53 -4.63
N ILE A 206 -9.96 -19.68 -5.01
CA ILE A 206 -9.56 -20.71 -4.03
C ILE A 206 -8.41 -20.20 -3.16
N GLY A 207 -7.43 -19.52 -3.74
CA GLY A 207 -6.31 -18.92 -3.01
C GLY A 207 -6.78 -17.94 -1.93
N MET A 208 -7.74 -17.08 -2.26
CA MET A 208 -8.33 -16.14 -1.31
C MET A 208 -9.11 -16.85 -0.18
N LEU A 209 -9.93 -17.85 -0.51
CA LEU A 209 -10.68 -18.62 0.50
C LEU A 209 -9.76 -19.36 1.48
N LYS A 210 -8.67 -19.98 0.97
CA LYS A 210 -7.64 -20.61 1.82
C LYS A 210 -7.00 -19.59 2.75
N ARG A 211 -6.67 -18.41 2.24
CA ARG A 211 -6.07 -17.33 3.03
C ARG A 211 -7.02 -16.81 4.10
N GLN A 212 -8.29 -16.61 3.77
CA GLN A 212 -9.30 -16.15 4.73
C GLN A 212 -9.47 -17.16 5.88
N LYS A 213 -9.52 -18.46 5.57
CA LYS A 213 -9.51 -19.51 6.61
C LYS A 213 -8.28 -19.43 7.50
N LYS A 214 -7.07 -19.36 6.92
CA LYS A 214 -5.82 -19.20 7.68
C LYS A 214 -5.84 -17.95 8.57
N MET A 215 -6.39 -16.84 8.09
CA MET A 215 -6.48 -15.60 8.88
C MET A 215 -7.45 -15.72 10.05
N VAL A 216 -8.62 -16.33 9.84
CA VAL A 216 -9.58 -16.61 10.92
C VAL A 216 -8.96 -17.53 11.98
N GLU A 217 -8.23 -18.57 11.56
CA GLU A 217 -7.52 -19.46 12.48
C GLU A 217 -6.42 -18.75 13.25
N MET A 218 -5.64 -17.89 12.58
CA MET A 218 -4.60 -17.09 13.22
C MET A 218 -5.19 -16.12 14.26
N MET A 219 -6.28 -15.43 13.93
CA MET A 219 -6.99 -14.53 14.84
C MET A 219 -7.57 -15.24 16.07
N LYS A 220 -7.98 -16.50 15.92
CA LYS A 220 -8.40 -17.33 17.07
C LYS A 220 -7.23 -17.70 17.98
N LYS A 221 -6.03 -17.93 17.41
CA LYS A 221 -4.82 -18.30 18.16
C LYS A 221 -4.14 -17.11 18.81
N HIS A 222 -4.18 -15.94 18.17
CA HIS A 222 -3.59 -14.69 18.68
C HIS A 222 -4.66 -13.59 18.63
N PRO A 223 -5.37 -13.37 19.75
CA PRO A 223 -6.33 -12.26 19.85
C PRO A 223 -5.63 -10.94 19.52
N ALA A 224 -6.33 -10.05 18.81
CA ALA A 224 -5.79 -8.75 18.47
C ALA A 224 -5.41 -7.99 19.76
N PRO A 225 -4.29 -7.25 19.79
CA PRO A 225 -3.94 -6.42 20.93
C PRO A 225 -5.08 -5.45 21.27
N THR A 226 -5.25 -5.14 22.55
CA THR A 226 -6.36 -4.36 23.14
C THR A 226 -6.36 -2.87 22.79
N GLY A 227 -5.68 -2.47 21.71
CA GLY A 227 -5.62 -1.09 21.23
C GLY A 227 -6.77 -0.72 20.29
N PRO A 228 -6.93 0.58 19.99
CA PRO A 228 -7.87 1.05 18.99
C PRO A 228 -7.57 0.41 17.63
N LYS A 229 -8.63 0.00 16.91
CA LYS A 229 -8.49 -0.61 15.58
C LYS A 229 -7.90 0.40 14.61
N LYS A 230 -6.74 0.04 14.06
CA LYS A 230 -6.08 0.75 12.97
C LYS A 230 -6.78 0.48 11.63
N THR A 231 -7.03 1.51 10.83
CA THR A 231 -7.54 1.39 9.46
C THR A 231 -6.45 0.93 8.49
N PHE A 232 -6.83 0.46 7.30
CA PHE A 232 -5.85 -0.03 6.31
C PHE A 232 -4.89 1.09 5.86
N PHE A 233 -5.44 2.28 5.65
CA PHE A 233 -4.71 3.51 5.38
C PHE A 233 -4.66 4.35 6.65
N ILE A 234 -3.50 4.91 6.96
CA ILE A 234 -3.27 5.78 8.11
C ILE A 234 -2.51 7.02 7.65
N SER A 235 -2.83 8.16 8.24
CA SER A 235 -2.07 9.41 8.09
C SER A 235 -1.69 9.96 9.47
N MET A 236 -1.26 11.21 9.54
CA MET A 236 -0.97 11.94 10.79
C MET A 236 -1.99 13.06 10.99
N ASN A 237 -2.32 13.40 12.23
CA ASN A 237 -3.26 14.49 12.54
C ASN A 237 -2.83 15.84 11.95
N ASP A 238 -1.52 16.05 11.84
CA ASP A 238 -0.92 17.29 11.32
C ASP A 238 -0.26 17.09 9.94
N GLY A 239 -0.62 15.98 9.28
CA GLY A 239 -0.15 15.57 7.95
C GLY A 239 1.19 14.85 7.96
N LEU A 240 1.48 14.13 6.87
CA LEU A 240 2.65 13.28 6.73
C LEU A 240 3.97 14.05 6.83
N GLY A 241 3.96 15.35 6.54
CA GLY A 241 5.08 16.26 6.76
C GLY A 241 5.60 16.24 8.20
N ARG A 242 4.75 15.93 9.17
CA ARG A 242 5.14 15.77 10.57
C ARG A 242 6.23 14.71 10.79
N ILE A 243 6.21 13.62 10.02
CA ILE A 243 7.24 12.56 10.08
C ILE A 243 8.58 13.12 9.58
N VAL A 244 8.55 13.93 8.52
CA VAL A 244 9.74 14.58 7.93
C VAL A 244 10.36 15.56 8.92
N GLU A 245 9.53 16.42 9.51
CA GLU A 245 9.96 17.38 10.54
C GLU A 245 10.62 16.67 11.72
N LYS A 246 9.97 15.62 12.24
CA LYS A 246 10.49 14.87 13.38
C LYS A 246 11.79 14.14 13.07
N LEU A 247 11.94 13.60 11.86
CA LEU A 247 13.21 13.05 11.40
C LEU A 247 14.31 14.11 11.39
N GLY A 248 14.03 15.30 10.86
CA GLY A 248 14.96 16.43 10.83
C GLY A 248 15.42 16.85 12.23
N GLU A 249 14.48 16.99 13.17
CA GLU A 249 14.76 17.28 14.59
C GLU A 249 15.72 16.25 15.21
N VAL A 250 15.51 14.96 14.94
CA VAL A 250 16.27 13.86 15.58
C VAL A 250 17.66 13.68 14.97
N ILE A 251 17.81 13.87 13.65
CA ILE A 251 19.10 13.74 12.97
C ILE A 251 19.94 15.02 13.03
N GLY A 252 19.37 16.14 13.48
CA GLY A 252 20.07 17.42 13.62
C GLY A 252 20.38 18.11 12.28
N SER A 253 19.50 17.93 11.28
CA SER A 253 19.60 18.55 9.95
C SER A 253 18.86 19.86 9.84
#